data_AF-A0A922Y4Z7-F1
#
_entry.id   AF-A0A922Y4Z7-F1
#
_cell.length_a   1.000
_cell.length_b   1.000
_cell.length_c   1.000
_cell.angle_alpha   90.00
_cell.angle_beta   90.00
_cell.angle_gamma   90.00
#
_symmetry.space_group_name_H-M   'P 1'
#
loop_
_entity.id
_entity.type
_entity.pdbx_description
1 polymer ?
#
loop_
_entity_poly.entity_id
_entity_poly.type
_entity_poly.pdbx_seq_one_letter_code
_entity_poly.pdbx_strand_id
1 'polypeptide(L)'
;MKRVFFVVGAIGFAGIVAGCSQPQRFGAPPTGPAPGGTVMTKRIVSDGAGGLQLPDGTRVQTDQSGGFTLPNGAYVRRDRSGALNLPNGSRCVPDNQGGYICP
;
A
#
# COMPACT_ATOMS: atom_id res chain seq x y z
N MET A 1 -2.47 -59.67 54.07
CA MET A 1 -3.67 -58.82 53.86
C MET A 1 -3.29 -57.70 52.90
N LYS A 2 -4.13 -57.41 51.89
CA LYS A 2 -4.12 -56.25 50.96
C LYS A 2 -2.84 -56.10 50.09
N ARG A 3 -2.83 -56.44 48.78
CA ARG A 3 -3.48 -55.80 47.61
C ARG A 3 -3.30 -54.27 47.66
N VAL A 4 -2.86 -53.51 46.65
CA VAL A 4 -3.07 -53.46 45.19
C VAL A 4 -1.87 -52.60 44.65
N PHE A 5 -1.50 -52.45 43.37
CA PHE A 5 -2.15 -51.61 42.35
C PHE A 5 -1.53 -51.86 40.96
N PHE A 6 -2.32 -52.56 40.15
CA PHE A 6 -2.52 -52.43 38.69
C PHE A 6 -2.98 -50.99 38.34
N VAL A 7 -2.89 -50.43 37.15
CA VAL A 7 -2.23 -50.70 35.85
C VAL A 7 -2.59 -49.50 34.96
N VAL A 8 -1.71 -49.18 34.02
CA VAL A 8 -1.99 -48.63 32.67
C VAL A 8 -2.82 -47.34 32.57
N GLY A 9 -2.11 -46.28 32.22
CA GLY A 9 -2.70 -45.18 31.46
C GLY A 9 -2.74 -45.50 29.96
N ALA A 10 -3.77 -45.02 29.28
CA ALA A 10 -3.70 -44.54 27.91
C ALA A 10 -5.01 -43.86 27.51
N ILE A 11 -4.89 -42.57 27.17
CA ILE A 11 -5.39 -41.93 25.93
C ILE A 11 -6.91 -41.88 25.71
N GLY A 12 -7.42 -40.66 25.47
CA GLY A 12 -8.66 -40.49 24.71
C GLY A 12 -9.24 -39.09 24.72
N PHE A 13 -8.79 -38.25 23.80
CA PHE A 13 -9.39 -36.97 23.40
C PHE A 13 -10.88 -37.11 23.03
N ALA A 14 -11.73 -36.20 23.48
CA ALA A 14 -12.79 -35.54 22.68
C ALA A 14 -13.66 -34.65 23.58
N GLY A 15 -13.21 -33.43 23.85
CA GLY A 15 -14.06 -32.38 24.41
C GLY A 15 -14.93 -31.77 23.31
N ILE A 16 -16.22 -32.08 23.31
CA ILE A 16 -17.23 -31.41 22.49
C ILE A 16 -17.61 -30.13 23.23
N VAL A 17 -17.15 -28.98 22.74
CA VAL A 17 -17.58 -27.66 23.24
C VAL A 17 -18.71 -27.17 22.35
N ALA A 18 -19.90 -27.16 22.92
CA ALA A 18 -21.10 -26.58 22.35
C ALA A 18 -21.03 -25.04 22.37
N GLY A 19 -21.67 -24.41 21.39
CA GLY A 19 -22.16 -23.04 21.49
C GLY A 19 -21.26 -21.99 20.86
N CYS A 20 -21.45 -21.75 19.56
CA CYS A 20 -21.00 -20.55 18.87
C CYS A 20 -21.58 -19.31 19.55
N SER A 21 -20.77 -18.62 20.34
CA SER A 21 -21.05 -17.30 20.86
C SER A 21 -20.79 -16.23 19.79
N GLN A 22 -21.75 -15.29 19.74
CA GLN A 22 -21.72 -13.97 19.09
C GLN A 22 -22.09 -13.86 17.60
N PRO A 23 -23.25 -13.22 17.29
CA PRO A 23 -23.48 -12.63 15.98
C PRO A 23 -22.65 -11.35 15.83
N GLN A 24 -21.78 -11.37 14.82
CA GLN A 24 -21.42 -10.26 13.93
C GLN A 24 -21.44 -8.84 14.54
N ARG A 25 -20.27 -8.37 15.00
CA ARG A 25 -19.89 -6.97 14.85
C ARG A 25 -18.51 -6.91 14.23
N PHE A 26 -18.42 -7.33 12.96
CA PHE A 26 -17.42 -6.75 12.09
C PHE A 26 -17.76 -5.27 12.00
N GLY A 27 -16.98 -4.46 12.70
CA GLY A 27 -17.05 -3.01 12.58
C GLY A 27 -17.03 -2.66 11.10
N ALA A 28 -17.92 -1.76 10.70
CA ALA A 28 -17.83 -1.14 9.39
C ALA A 28 -16.36 -0.73 9.15
N PRO A 29 -15.78 -1.02 7.97
CA PRO A 29 -14.54 -0.35 7.62
C PRO A 29 -14.80 1.16 7.74
N PRO A 30 -13.84 1.96 8.22
CA PRO A 30 -14.00 3.40 8.15
C PRO A 30 -14.34 3.74 6.69
N THR A 31 -15.45 4.43 6.47
CA THR A 31 -15.75 5.06 5.20
C THR A 31 -14.72 6.17 5.01
N GLY A 32 -13.50 5.78 4.65
CA GLY A 32 -12.57 6.66 3.98
C GLY A 32 -13.26 7.14 2.70
N PRO A 33 -13.09 8.42 2.33
CA PRO A 33 -13.70 8.94 1.12
C PRO A 33 -13.29 8.04 -0.05
N ALA A 34 -14.28 7.46 -0.72
CA ALA A 34 -14.06 6.65 -1.91
C ALA A 34 -13.26 7.48 -2.93
N PRO A 35 -12.04 7.08 -3.35
CA PRO A 35 -11.38 7.71 -4.46
C PRO A 35 -11.81 6.96 -5.73
N GLY A 36 -13.09 7.09 -6.06
CA GLY A 36 -13.67 6.45 -7.25
C GLY A 36 -14.16 7.45 -8.28
N GLY A 37 -13.88 8.75 -8.08
CA GLY A 37 -14.01 9.73 -9.13
C GLY A 37 -12.92 9.46 -10.15
N THR A 38 -13.31 8.93 -11.32
CA THR A 38 -12.51 8.88 -12.54
C THR A 38 -12.22 10.30 -13.03
N VAL A 39 -11.55 11.10 -12.20
CA VAL A 39 -10.73 12.19 -12.70
C VAL A 39 -9.62 11.48 -13.46
N MET A 40 -9.41 11.81 -14.72
CA MET A 40 -8.29 11.32 -15.52
C MET A 40 -6.99 11.91 -14.94
N THR A 41 -6.68 11.58 -13.69
CA THR A 41 -5.60 12.18 -12.93
C THR A 41 -4.33 11.56 -13.47
N LYS A 42 -3.52 12.39 -14.14
CA LYS A 42 -2.26 11.94 -14.73
C LYS A 42 -1.38 11.37 -13.63
N ARG A 43 -1.04 10.09 -13.76
CA ARG A 43 -0.20 9.38 -12.80
C ARG A 43 1.20 9.17 -13.35
N ILE A 44 2.22 9.60 -12.60
CA ILE A 44 3.62 9.27 -12.84
C ILE A 44 3.96 8.07 -11.96
N VAL A 45 4.59 7.05 -12.50
CA VAL A 45 4.91 5.80 -11.77
C VAL A 45 6.41 5.55 -11.71
N SER A 46 6.88 4.84 -10.68
CA SER A 46 8.27 4.36 -10.66
C SER A 46 8.51 3.32 -11.74
N ASP A 47 9.67 3.38 -12.39
CA ASP A 47 10.07 2.49 -13.48
C ASP A 47 10.80 1.20 -13.00
N GLY A 48 11.00 1.07 -11.68
CA GLY A 48 11.72 -0.02 -11.03
C GLY A 48 13.25 0.00 -11.15
N ALA A 49 13.83 0.95 -11.89
CA ALA A 49 15.28 1.08 -12.12
C ALA A 49 15.87 2.41 -11.64
N GLY A 50 15.12 3.17 -10.83
CA GLY A 50 15.55 4.49 -10.32
C GLY A 50 15.08 5.67 -11.16
N GLY A 51 14.18 5.43 -12.11
CA GLY A 51 13.49 6.45 -12.90
C GLY A 51 11.98 6.49 -12.65
N LEU A 52 11.32 7.31 -13.44
CA LEU A 52 9.88 7.50 -13.44
C LEU A 52 9.35 7.35 -14.87
N GLN A 53 8.15 6.79 -15.00
CA GLN A 53 7.41 6.74 -16.24
C GLN A 53 6.24 7.72 -16.16
N LEU A 54 6.22 8.66 -17.11
CA LEU A 54 5.21 9.68 -17.24
C LEU A 54 3.94 9.08 -17.89
N PRO A 55 2.78 9.76 -17.75
CA PRO A 55 1.52 9.33 -18.36
C PRO A 55 1.54 9.24 -19.90
N ASP A 56 2.49 9.91 -20.54
CA ASP A 56 2.71 9.86 -21.99
C ASP A 56 3.57 8.64 -22.43
N GLY A 57 4.03 7.83 -21.48
CA GLY A 57 4.91 6.69 -21.70
C GLY A 57 6.41 7.02 -21.61
N THR A 58 6.78 8.30 -21.53
CA THR A 58 8.17 8.76 -21.43
C THR A 58 8.81 8.25 -20.13
N ARG A 59 10.01 7.68 -20.22
CA ARG A 59 10.83 7.30 -19.06
C ARG A 59 11.87 8.38 -18.80
N VAL A 60 11.96 8.84 -17.56
CA VAL A 60 12.94 9.84 -17.08
C VAL A 60 13.75 9.25 -15.93
N GLN A 61 15.02 9.62 -15.80
CA GLN A 61 15.85 9.19 -14.69
C GLN A 61 15.79 10.21 -13.56
N THR A 62 15.71 9.74 -12.32
CA THR A 62 15.76 10.64 -11.16
C THR A 62 17.21 10.97 -10.79
N ASP A 63 17.44 12.21 -10.38
CA ASP A 63 18.74 12.64 -9.86
C ASP A 63 18.85 12.38 -8.34
N GLN A 64 20.02 12.70 -7.77
CA GLN A 64 20.30 12.52 -6.34
C GLN A 64 19.41 13.36 -5.41
N SER A 65 18.82 14.45 -5.90
CA SER A 65 17.83 15.28 -5.18
C SER A 65 16.40 14.74 -5.32
N GLY A 66 16.21 13.65 -6.07
CA GLY A 66 14.91 13.02 -6.34
C GLY A 66 14.02 13.79 -7.32
N GLY A 67 14.58 14.79 -8.02
CA GLY A 67 13.99 15.43 -9.19
C GLY A 67 14.39 14.73 -10.49
N PHE A 68 14.04 15.31 -11.64
CA PHE A 68 14.43 14.79 -12.96
C PHE A 68 14.29 15.85 -14.06
N THR A 69 14.96 15.62 -15.18
CA THR A 69 14.84 16.45 -16.39
C THR A 69 13.88 15.79 -17.39
N LEU A 70 12.91 16.56 -17.89
CA LEU A 70 12.01 16.17 -18.96
C LEU A 70 12.73 16.13 -20.33
N PRO A 71 12.21 15.43 -21.34
CA PRO A 71 12.80 15.42 -22.69
C PRO A 71 12.89 16.80 -23.35
N ASN A 72 12.05 17.74 -22.93
CA ASN A 72 12.09 19.13 -23.40
C ASN A 72 13.18 19.98 -22.71
N GLY A 73 14.02 19.37 -21.86
CA GLY A 73 15.10 20.05 -21.13
C GLY A 73 14.66 20.75 -19.83
N ALA A 74 13.37 20.75 -19.51
CA ALA A 74 12.88 21.40 -18.30
C ALA A 74 13.07 20.50 -17.07
N TYR A 75 13.40 21.12 -15.92
CA TYR A 75 13.65 20.39 -14.68
C TYR A 75 12.41 20.32 -13.79
N VAL A 76 12.09 19.13 -13.29
CA VAL A 76 11.05 18.87 -12.30
C VAL A 76 11.70 18.72 -10.94
N ARG A 77 11.31 19.59 -10.00
CA ARG A 77 11.91 19.63 -8.67
C ARG A 77 11.03 18.91 -7.65
N ARG A 78 11.62 18.01 -6.86
CA ARG A 78 10.98 17.48 -5.66
C ARG A 78 11.04 18.48 -4.51
N ASP A 79 9.91 18.72 -3.84
CA ASP A 79 9.85 19.52 -2.60
C ASP A 79 10.06 18.68 -1.33
N ARG A 80 10.10 19.36 -0.18
CA ARG A 80 10.29 18.73 1.14
C ARG A 80 9.12 17.83 1.55
N SER A 81 7.92 18.05 1.00
CA SER A 81 6.76 17.18 1.19
C SER A 81 6.80 15.95 0.29
N GLY A 82 7.82 15.83 -0.56
CA GLY A 82 7.97 14.75 -1.53
C GLY A 82 7.15 14.95 -2.80
N ALA A 83 6.47 16.10 -2.99
CA ALA A 83 5.73 16.37 -4.22
C ALA A 83 6.65 16.88 -5.34
N LEU A 84 6.26 16.60 -6.59
CA LEU A 84 6.96 17.06 -7.78
C LEU A 84 6.35 18.37 -8.26
N ASN A 85 7.18 19.39 -8.40
CA ASN A 85 6.79 20.69 -8.94
C ASN A 85 7.24 20.75 -10.39
N LEU A 86 6.27 20.69 -11.30
CA LEU A 86 6.52 20.78 -12.73
C LEU A 86 6.72 22.24 -13.14
N PRO A 87 7.52 22.49 -14.20
CA PRO A 87 7.79 23.83 -14.72
C PRO A 87 6.54 24.54 -15.27
N ASN A 88 5.46 23.80 -15.56
CA ASN A 88 4.16 24.37 -15.92
C ASN A 88 3.34 24.87 -14.72
N GLY A 89 3.85 24.75 -13.49
CA GLY A 89 3.16 25.12 -12.26
C GLY A 89 2.30 24.02 -11.63
N SER A 90 2.13 22.86 -12.30
CA SER A 90 1.43 21.72 -11.72
C SER A 90 2.24 21.10 -10.59
N ARG A 91 1.55 20.69 -9.52
CA ARG A 91 2.16 19.99 -8.38
C ARG A 91 1.61 18.57 -8.30
N CYS A 92 2.47 17.58 -8.51
CA CYS A 92 2.08 16.18 -8.40
C CYS A 92 2.43 15.64 -7.02
N VAL A 93 1.42 15.14 -6.30
CA VAL A 93 1.56 14.65 -4.93
C VAL A 93 1.84 13.14 -4.91
N PRO A 94 2.65 12.63 -3.97
CA PRO A 94 2.89 11.19 -3.85
C PRO A 94 1.59 10.45 -3.51
N ASP A 95 1.41 9.27 -4.12
CA ASP A 95 0.17 8.48 -4.02
C ASP A 95 0.24 7.33 -2.99
N ASN A 96 1.32 7.27 -2.21
CA ASN A 96 1.65 6.17 -1.29
C ASN A 96 1.84 4.79 -1.94
N GLN A 97 1.88 4.71 -3.28
CA GLN A 97 2.14 3.49 -4.05
C GLN A 97 3.43 3.60 -4.88
N GLY A 98 4.32 4.51 -4.50
CA GLY A 98 5.57 4.78 -5.22
C GLY A 98 5.39 5.58 -6.52
N GLY A 99 4.23 6.21 -6.71
CA GLY A 99 3.93 7.11 -7.82
C GLY A 99 3.55 8.52 -7.37
N TYR A 100 3.13 9.33 -8.35
CA TYR A 100 2.66 10.70 -8.17
C TYR A 100 1.37 10.92 -8.94
N ILE A 101 0.47 11.68 -8.34
CA ILE A 101 -0.84 12.03 -8.87
C ILE A 101 -0.81 13.52 -9.19
N CYS A 102 -0.97 13.87 -10.47
CA CYS A 102 -0.92 15.23 -10.99
C CYS A 102 -2.35 15.75 -11.27
N PRO A 103 -2.63 17.03 -11.03
CA PRO A 103 -3.93 17.64 -11.33
C PRO A 103 -4.28 17.58 -12.83
#